data_AF-A0A1X7ANG8-F1
#
_entry.id   AF-A0A1X7ANG8-F1
#
_cell.length_a   1.000
_cell.length_b   1.000
_cell.length_c   1.000
_cell.angle_alpha   90.00
_cell.angle_beta   90.00
_cell.angle_gamma   90.00
#
_symmetry.space_group_name_H-M   'P 1'
#
loop_
_entity.id
_entity.type
_entity.pdbx_description
1 polymer ?
#
loop_
_entity_poly.entity_id
_entity_poly.type
_entity_poly.pdbx_seq_one_letter_code
_entity_poly.pdbx_strand_id
1 'polypeptide(L)'
;MSQINPAIVAKLNEILEHELAGVVRYTHYSFMVFGYSRIPIVGWLRSSANETLMHAHQAGEMITHLGAHPSLGIGRMLETSRHDIKDIMEESLAFEREGVEQYYSLLELVTNEHQSSTMVMLEEYARTLIQEEEQHVGDIDKMLRKPGTLESVIE
;
A
#
# COMPACT_ATOMS: atom_id res chain seq x y z
N MET A 1 -23.85 13.22 17.97
CA MET A 1 -22.57 12.77 17.41
C MET A 1 -22.39 13.50 16.10
N SER A 2 -21.29 14.22 15.91
CA SER A 2 -20.97 14.81 14.60
C SER A 2 -20.89 13.67 13.58
N GLN A 3 -21.61 13.77 12.47
CA GLN A 3 -21.59 12.77 11.42
C GLN A 3 -20.22 12.87 10.73
N ILE A 4 -19.43 11.79 10.77
CA ILE A 4 -18.11 11.76 10.12
C ILE A 4 -18.27 12.01 8.62
N ASN A 5 -17.33 12.78 8.04
CA ASN A 5 -17.33 13.11 6.63
C ASN A 5 -17.35 11.81 5.79
N PRO A 6 -18.41 11.58 4.97
CA PRO A 6 -18.51 10.39 4.12
C PRO A 6 -17.33 10.20 3.17
N ALA A 7 -16.63 11.27 2.79
CA ALA A 7 -15.44 11.20 1.94
C ALA A 7 -14.27 10.47 2.62
N ILE A 8 -14.11 10.62 3.94
CA ILE A 8 -13.07 9.89 4.70
C ILE A 8 -13.36 8.39 4.66
N VAL A 9 -14.61 8.01 4.91
CA VAL A 9 -15.03 6.61 4.86
C VAL A 9 -14.87 6.03 3.45
N ALA A 10 -15.21 6.79 2.41
CA ALA A 10 -15.00 6.38 1.03
C ALA A 10 -13.51 6.16 0.73
N LYS A 11 -12.64 7.10 1.13
CA LYS A 11 -11.20 6.98 0.94
C LYS A 11 -10.60 5.78 1.69
N LEU A 12 -11.02 5.52 2.93
CA LEU A 12 -10.58 4.34 3.68
C LEU A 12 -11.01 3.03 2.98
N ASN A 13 -12.18 3.01 2.34
CA ASN A 13 -12.61 1.85 1.55
C ASN A 13 -11.75 1.66 0.30
N GLU A 14 -11.40 2.75 -0.40
CA GLU A 14 -10.47 2.69 -1.54
C GLU A 14 -9.10 2.15 -1.10
N ILE A 15 -8.59 2.60 0.05
CA ILE A 15 -7.36 2.06 0.66
C ILE A 15 -7.51 0.57 0.95
N LEU A 16 -8.59 0.16 1.65
CA LEU A 16 -8.83 -1.26 1.96
C LEU A 16 -8.82 -2.13 0.69
N GLU A 17 -9.49 -1.69 -0.37
CA GLU A 17 -9.51 -2.40 -1.65
C GLU A 17 -8.12 -2.46 -2.31
N HIS A 18 -7.35 -1.36 -2.25
CA HIS A 18 -5.97 -1.28 -2.75
C HIS A 18 -5.06 -2.26 -2.02
N GLU A 19 -5.09 -2.26 -0.69
CA GLU A 19 -4.29 -3.18 0.14
C GLU A 19 -4.66 -4.64 -0.13
N LEU A 20 -5.96 -4.98 -0.19
CA LEU A 20 -6.39 -6.34 -0.52
C LEU A 20 -5.91 -6.77 -1.92
N ALA A 21 -5.84 -5.86 -2.89
CA ALA A 21 -5.26 -6.14 -4.19
C ALA A 21 -3.74 -6.41 -4.09
N GLY A 22 -3.01 -5.66 -3.26
CA GLY A 22 -1.60 -5.89 -2.99
C GLY A 22 -1.31 -7.25 -2.39
N VAL A 23 -2.14 -7.72 -1.44
CA VAL A 23 -2.04 -9.07 -0.85
C VAL A 23 -2.06 -10.13 -1.95
N VAL A 24 -3.02 -10.03 -2.88
CA VAL A 24 -3.15 -10.97 -3.98
C VAL A 24 -1.98 -10.85 -4.95
N ARG A 25 -1.58 -9.62 -5.33
CA ARG A 25 -0.49 -9.35 -6.28
C ARG A 25 0.85 -9.86 -5.77
N TYR A 26 1.26 -9.49 -4.56
CA TYR A 26 2.52 -9.94 -3.97
C TYR A 26 2.56 -11.45 -3.77
N THR A 27 1.43 -12.05 -3.36
CA THR A 27 1.30 -13.51 -3.29
C THR A 27 1.51 -14.14 -4.66
N HIS A 28 0.84 -13.60 -5.69
CA HIS A 28 0.95 -14.09 -7.07
C HIS A 28 2.38 -13.98 -7.61
N TYR A 29 3.01 -12.81 -7.51
CA TYR A 29 4.38 -12.62 -7.96
C TYR A 29 5.37 -13.56 -7.26
N SER A 30 5.13 -13.93 -6.00
CA SER A 30 5.96 -14.90 -5.28
C SER A 30 6.00 -16.28 -5.96
N PHE A 31 4.99 -16.63 -6.76
CA PHE A 31 4.95 -17.85 -7.55
C PHE A 31 5.72 -17.74 -8.87
N MET A 32 5.85 -16.52 -9.39
CA MET A 32 6.37 -16.23 -10.72
C MET A 32 7.88 -15.92 -10.75
N VAL A 33 8.58 -16.05 -9.62
CA VAL A 33 10.05 -15.89 -9.56
C VAL A 33 10.77 -17.24 -9.72
N PHE A 34 11.60 -17.32 -10.76
CA PHE A 34 12.40 -18.48 -11.12
C PHE A 34 13.92 -18.19 -11.05
N GLY A 35 14.75 -19.25 -11.09
CA GLY A 35 16.21 -19.12 -11.10
C GLY A 35 16.87 -19.17 -9.71
N TYR A 36 18.21 -19.07 -9.69
CA TYR A 36 19.02 -19.26 -8.47
C TYR A 36 18.85 -18.15 -7.43
N SER A 37 18.47 -16.93 -7.85
CA SER A 37 18.26 -15.77 -6.98
C SER A 37 16.89 -15.74 -6.29
N ARG A 38 16.02 -16.72 -6.56
CA ARG A 38 14.61 -16.66 -6.16
C ARG A 38 14.35 -16.67 -4.65
N ILE A 39 15.20 -17.32 -3.85
CA ILE A 39 14.94 -17.54 -2.41
C ILE A 39 14.70 -16.21 -1.68
N PRO A 40 15.62 -15.23 -1.71
CA PRO A 40 15.40 -13.95 -1.05
C PRO A 40 14.25 -13.14 -1.65
N ILE A 41 14.07 -13.15 -2.97
CA ILE A 41 13.03 -12.35 -3.66
C ILE A 41 11.63 -12.87 -3.30
N VAL A 42 11.43 -14.19 -3.31
CA VAL A 42 10.17 -14.82 -2.91
C VAL A 42 9.90 -14.58 -1.42
N GLY A 43 10.94 -14.59 -0.59
CA GLY A 43 10.84 -14.23 0.83
C GLY A 43 10.34 -12.80 1.01
N TRP A 44 10.94 -11.85 0.29
CA TRP A 44 10.53 -10.44 0.31
C TRP A 44 9.08 -10.26 -0.16
N LEU A 45 8.72 -10.78 -1.33
CA LEU A 45 7.34 -10.69 -1.87
C LEU A 45 6.29 -11.26 -0.91
N ARG A 46 6.58 -12.37 -0.23
CA ARG A 46 5.65 -12.94 0.76
C ARG A 46 5.58 -12.13 2.04
N SER A 47 6.67 -11.47 2.42
CA SER A 47 6.65 -10.52 3.54
C SER A 47 5.78 -9.32 3.20
N SER A 48 5.96 -8.72 2.02
CA SER A 48 5.13 -7.62 1.52
C SER A 48 3.65 -8.02 1.50
N ALA A 49 3.31 -9.21 0.98
CA ALA A 49 1.92 -9.69 1.01
C ALA A 49 1.31 -9.76 2.43
N ASN A 50 2.10 -10.11 3.45
CA ASN A 50 1.63 -10.15 4.83
C ASN A 50 1.51 -8.74 5.44
N GLU A 51 2.42 -7.84 5.10
CA GLU A 51 2.42 -6.45 5.54
C GLU A 51 1.21 -5.69 4.96
N THR A 52 0.98 -5.82 3.66
CA THR A 52 -0.22 -5.30 3.00
C THR A 52 -1.51 -5.86 3.62
N LEU A 53 -1.52 -7.11 4.07
CA LEU A 53 -2.68 -7.68 4.79
C LEU A 53 -2.88 -7.00 6.16
N MET A 54 -1.80 -6.65 6.86
CA MET A 54 -1.87 -5.89 8.10
C MET A 54 -2.44 -4.49 7.86
N HIS A 55 -2.04 -3.82 6.77
CA HIS A 55 -2.59 -2.52 6.39
C HIS A 55 -4.09 -2.60 6.04
N ALA A 56 -4.50 -3.63 5.30
CA ALA A 56 -5.92 -3.91 5.04
C ALA A 56 -6.71 -4.10 6.34
N HIS A 57 -6.16 -4.83 7.32
CA HIS A 57 -6.79 -4.97 8.64
C HIS A 57 -6.92 -3.62 9.35
N GLN A 58 -5.88 -2.79 9.35
CA GLN A 58 -5.93 -1.46 9.96
C GLN A 58 -6.99 -0.57 9.29
N ALA A 59 -7.05 -0.53 7.94
CA ALA A 59 -8.07 0.23 7.21
C ALA A 59 -9.49 -0.23 7.56
N GLY A 60 -9.72 -1.55 7.60
CA GLY A 60 -11.00 -2.14 8.00
C GLY A 60 -11.42 -1.76 9.42
N GLU A 61 -10.50 -1.81 10.38
CA GLU A 61 -10.73 -1.38 11.76
C GLU A 61 -11.03 0.12 11.85
N MET A 62 -10.35 0.96 11.05
CA MET A 62 -10.66 2.39 10.97
C MET A 62 -12.08 2.63 10.48
N ILE A 63 -12.50 1.96 9.40
CA ILE A 63 -13.86 2.11 8.85
C ILE A 63 -14.92 1.73 9.89
N THR A 64 -14.74 0.61 10.58
CA THR A 64 -15.71 0.16 11.60
C THR A 64 -15.67 1.01 12.86
N HIS A 65 -14.51 1.54 13.24
CA HIS A 65 -14.38 2.51 14.34
C HIS A 65 -15.17 3.79 14.07
N LEU A 66 -15.25 4.23 12.80
CA LEU A 66 -16.08 5.34 12.36
C LEU A 66 -17.59 4.98 12.25
N GLY A 67 -17.96 3.74 12.58
CA GLY A 67 -19.34 3.24 12.52
C GLY A 67 -19.82 2.93 11.10
N ALA A 68 -18.91 2.80 10.14
CA ALA A 68 -19.22 2.49 8.74
C ALA A 68 -18.97 1.03 8.39
N HIS A 69 -19.49 0.60 7.23
CA HIS A 69 -19.33 -0.76 6.72
C HIS A 69 -18.11 -0.84 5.78
N PRO A 70 -17.15 -1.74 6.01
CA PRO A 70 -15.99 -1.92 5.14
C PRO A 70 -16.38 -2.61 3.83
N SER A 71 -15.74 -2.23 2.74
CA SER A 71 -15.96 -2.81 1.43
C SER A 71 -15.55 -4.28 1.39
N LEU A 72 -16.22 -5.06 0.54
CA LEU A 72 -15.82 -6.42 0.16
C LEU A 72 -15.13 -6.46 -1.21
N GLY A 73 -14.87 -5.29 -1.80
CA GLY A 73 -14.18 -5.15 -3.07
C GLY A 73 -12.71 -5.55 -2.99
N ILE A 74 -12.13 -5.81 -4.15
CA ILE A 74 -10.68 -5.91 -4.34
C ILE A 74 -10.35 -4.90 -5.43
N GLY A 75 -9.34 -4.07 -5.17
CA GLY A 75 -8.88 -3.05 -6.11
C GLY A 75 -8.33 -3.66 -7.40
N ARG A 76 -7.87 -2.79 -8.30
CA ARG A 76 -7.38 -3.23 -9.61
C ARG A 76 -6.17 -4.15 -9.46
N MET A 77 -6.28 -5.37 -9.99
CA MET A 77 -5.17 -6.31 -10.07
C MET A 77 -4.43 -6.15 -11.39
N LEU A 78 -3.36 -5.35 -11.40
CA LEU A 78 -2.43 -5.25 -12.52
C LEU A 78 -1.43 -6.42 -12.46
N GLU A 79 -1.37 -7.20 -13.54
CA GLU A 79 -0.37 -8.25 -13.78
C GLU A 79 -0.18 -8.24 -15.30
N THR A 80 0.99 -7.81 -15.80
CA THR A 80 1.19 -7.64 -17.26
C THR A 80 1.59 -8.93 -17.97
N SER A 81 1.64 -10.05 -17.25
CA SER A 81 2.14 -11.36 -17.64
C SER A 81 3.61 -11.35 -18.05
N ARG A 82 4.34 -10.30 -17.66
CA ARG A 82 5.78 -10.15 -17.79
C ARG A 82 6.43 -10.47 -16.46
N HIS A 83 7.07 -11.63 -16.39
CA HIS A 83 7.55 -12.21 -15.14
C HIS A 83 9.08 -12.15 -15.00
N ASP A 84 9.75 -11.24 -15.71
CA ASP A 84 11.12 -10.91 -15.35
C ASP A 84 11.12 -10.23 -13.97
N ILE A 85 12.16 -10.46 -13.16
CA ILE A 85 12.26 -9.86 -11.83
C ILE A 85 12.19 -8.33 -11.94
N LYS A 86 12.79 -7.72 -12.97
CA LYS A 86 12.73 -6.28 -13.16
C LYS A 86 11.30 -5.81 -13.40
N ASP A 87 10.55 -6.47 -14.27
CA ASP A 87 9.15 -6.12 -14.56
C ASP A 87 8.27 -6.23 -13.31
N ILE A 88 8.45 -7.30 -12.51
CA ILE A 88 7.75 -7.47 -11.23
C ILE A 88 8.08 -6.33 -10.26
N MET A 89 9.35 -5.93 -10.16
CA MET A 89 9.77 -4.83 -9.28
C MET A 89 9.24 -3.48 -9.76
N GLU A 90 9.19 -3.21 -11.06
CA GLU A 90 8.58 -1.98 -11.60
C GLU A 90 7.07 -1.94 -11.35
N GLU A 91 6.39 -3.07 -11.49
CA GLU A 91 4.96 -3.20 -11.17
C GLU A 91 4.66 -3.10 -9.67
N SER A 92 5.60 -3.53 -8.82
CA SER A 92 5.53 -3.37 -7.36
C SER A 92 5.79 -1.92 -6.98
N LEU A 93 6.77 -1.26 -7.60
CA LEU A 93 7.04 0.17 -7.37
C LEU A 93 5.82 1.04 -7.73
N ALA A 94 5.16 0.75 -8.85
CA ALA A 94 3.94 1.45 -9.22
C ALA A 94 2.80 1.25 -8.20
N PHE A 95 2.73 0.07 -7.60
CA PHE A 95 1.76 -0.22 -6.53
C PHE A 95 2.02 0.65 -5.30
N GLU A 96 3.24 0.64 -4.77
CA GLU A 96 3.55 1.39 -3.55
C GLU A 96 3.41 2.90 -3.75
N ARG A 97 3.74 3.42 -4.93
CA ARG A 97 3.49 4.84 -5.25
C ARG A 97 2.02 5.20 -5.24
N GLU A 98 1.16 4.33 -5.75
CA GLU A 98 -0.29 4.53 -5.65
C GLU A 98 -0.74 4.46 -4.19
N GLY A 99 -0.20 3.54 -3.38
CA GLY A 99 -0.44 3.47 -1.93
C GLY A 99 -0.09 4.78 -1.21
N VAL A 100 1.11 5.33 -1.46
CA VAL A 100 1.54 6.65 -0.95
C VAL A 100 0.52 7.73 -1.30
N GLU A 101 0.09 7.81 -2.57
CA GLU A 101 -0.91 8.78 -3.02
C GLU A 101 -2.26 8.63 -2.30
N GLN A 102 -2.71 7.40 -2.05
CA GLN A 102 -3.94 7.12 -1.32
C GLN A 102 -3.86 7.63 0.12
N TYR A 103 -2.76 7.36 0.83
CA TYR A 103 -2.60 7.81 2.21
C TYR A 103 -2.39 9.31 2.34
N TYR A 104 -1.68 9.97 1.41
CA TYR A 104 -1.63 11.43 1.35
C TYR A 104 -3.00 12.05 1.12
N SER A 105 -3.81 11.45 0.24
CA SER A 105 -5.20 11.90 0.01
C SER A 105 -6.06 11.76 1.27
N LEU A 106 -5.89 10.68 2.04
CA LEU A 106 -6.54 10.50 3.33
C LEU A 106 -6.10 11.57 4.33
N LEU A 107 -4.80 11.82 4.43
CA LEU A 107 -4.23 12.83 5.32
C LEU A 107 -4.77 14.23 5.03
N GLU A 108 -4.88 14.61 3.75
CA GLU A 108 -5.48 15.89 3.34
C GLU A 108 -6.95 15.98 3.77
N LEU A 109 -7.75 14.94 3.55
CA LEU A 109 -9.16 14.92 3.97
C LEU A 109 -9.29 15.09 5.50
N VAL A 110 -8.47 14.38 6.27
CA VAL A 110 -8.52 14.40 7.74
C VAL A 110 -8.05 15.74 8.29
N THR A 111 -7.00 16.34 7.73
CA THR A 111 -6.45 17.62 8.20
C THR A 111 -7.34 18.83 7.87
N ASN A 112 -8.19 18.71 6.85
CA ASN A 112 -9.18 19.73 6.49
C ASN A 112 -10.44 19.69 7.38
N GLU A 113 -10.64 18.64 8.18
CA GLU A 113 -11.77 18.53 9.11
C GLU A 113 -11.52 19.27 10.44
N HIS A 114 -12.61 19.52 11.18
CA HIS A 114 -12.50 20.07 12.52
C HIS A 114 -11.76 19.11 13.46
N GLN A 115 -10.74 19.62 14.15
CA GLN A 115 -9.95 18.82 15.08
C GLN A 115 -10.82 18.16 16.16
N SER A 116 -10.67 16.85 16.26
CA SER A 116 -11.26 15.98 17.28
C SER A 116 -10.31 14.83 17.56
N SER A 117 -10.52 14.09 18.65
CA SER A 117 -9.68 12.92 18.97
C SER A 117 -9.69 11.86 17.87
N THR A 118 -10.82 11.69 17.17
CA THR A 118 -10.93 10.78 16.03
C THR A 118 -10.10 11.26 14.84
N MET A 119 -10.10 12.56 14.53
CA MET A 119 -9.27 13.11 13.44
C MET A 119 -7.79 13.03 13.76
N VAL A 120 -7.37 13.27 15.01
CA VAL A 120 -5.97 13.08 15.42
C VAL A 120 -5.54 11.63 15.22
N MET A 121 -6.38 10.66 15.61
CA MET A 121 -6.06 9.24 15.43
C MET A 121 -5.94 8.86 13.94
N LEU A 122 -6.84 9.35 13.09
CA LEU A 122 -6.77 9.13 11.63
C LEU A 122 -5.56 9.82 10.98
N GLU A 123 -5.16 10.99 11.48
CA GLU A 123 -3.97 11.70 11.01
C GLU A 123 -2.70 10.90 11.32
N GLU A 124 -2.55 10.40 12.55
CA GLU A 124 -1.41 9.57 12.95
C GLU A 124 -1.38 8.24 12.18
N TYR A 125 -2.54 7.63 11.95
CA TYR A 125 -2.67 6.47 11.08
C TYR A 125 -2.13 6.79 9.67
N ALA A 126 -2.67 7.82 9.00
CA ALA A 126 -2.26 8.17 7.65
C ALA A 126 -0.76 8.51 7.56
N ARG A 127 -0.22 9.27 8.53
CA ARG A 127 1.21 9.63 8.57
C ARG A 127 2.13 8.43 8.74
N THR A 128 1.72 7.46 9.57
CA THR A 128 2.47 6.23 9.79
C THR A 128 2.54 5.42 8.50
N LEU A 129 1.39 5.23 7.84
CA LEU A 129 1.31 4.46 6.61
C LEU A 129 2.04 5.14 5.45
N ILE A 130 1.99 6.48 5.33
CA ILE A 130 2.84 7.21 4.37
C ILE A 130 4.32 6.89 4.58
N GLN A 131 4.78 6.87 5.83
CA GLN A 131 6.19 6.60 6.13
C GLN A 131 6.59 5.15 5.80
N GLU A 132 5.72 4.19 6.07
CA GLU A 132 5.92 2.78 5.72
C GLU A 132 5.97 2.61 4.19
N GLU A 133 5.01 3.17 3.45
CA GLU A 133 4.99 3.06 1.98
C GLU A 133 6.15 3.78 1.29
N GLU A 134 6.56 4.96 1.77
CA GLU A 134 7.77 5.63 1.28
C GLU A 134 9.04 4.79 1.52
N GLN A 135 9.09 4.02 2.61
CA GLN A 135 10.19 3.09 2.87
C GLN A 135 10.16 1.93 1.87
N HIS A 136 8.98 1.39 1.54
CA HIS A 136 8.82 0.35 0.50
C HIS A 136 9.27 0.85 -0.87
N VAL A 137 8.81 2.04 -1.27
CA VAL A 137 9.23 2.72 -2.51
C VAL A 137 10.75 2.83 -2.57
N GLY A 138 11.39 3.29 -1.48
CA GLY A 138 12.84 3.42 -1.39
C GLY A 138 13.61 2.10 -1.44
N ASP A 139 13.03 1.01 -0.96
CA ASP A 139 13.66 -0.31 -1.03
C ASP A 139 13.53 -0.94 -2.41
N ILE A 140 12.37 -0.81 -3.08
CA ILE A 140 12.19 -1.28 -4.45
C ILE A 140 13.07 -0.49 -5.43
N ASP A 141 13.21 0.83 -5.23
CA ASP A 141 14.17 1.65 -5.97
C ASP A 141 15.57 1.06 -5.89
N LYS A 142 16.08 0.78 -4.68
CA LYS A 142 17.41 0.16 -4.50
C LYS A 142 17.53 -1.19 -5.20
N MET A 143 16.45 -1.98 -5.23
CA MET A 143 16.44 -3.28 -5.93
C MET A 143 16.49 -3.14 -7.45
N LEU A 144 15.95 -2.05 -8.01
CA LEU A 144 15.95 -1.75 -9.45
C LEU A 144 17.27 -1.15 -9.95
N ARG A 145 18.09 -0.59 -9.06
CA ARG A 145 19.38 0.01 -9.42
C ARG A 145 20.41 -1.05 -9.83
N LYS A 146 21.33 -0.64 -10.69
CA LYS A 146 22.52 -1.44 -10.99
C LYS A 146 23.46 -1.46 -9.76
N PRO A 147 24.14 -2.58 -9.48
CA PRO A 147 25.11 -2.64 -8.39
C PRO A 147 26.18 -1.53 -8.52
N GLY A 148 26.37 -0.77 -7.44
CA GLY A 148 27.30 0.36 -7.38
C GLY A 148 26.73 1.71 -7.85
N THR A 149 25.48 1.77 -8.29
CA THR A 149 24.79 3.01 -8.67
C THR A 149 24.07 3.63 -7.45
N LEU A 150 24.27 4.93 -7.21
CA LEU A 150 23.63 5.68 -6.11
C LEU A 150 22.42 6.48 -6.56
N GLU A 151 22.33 6.78 -7.85
CA GLU A 151 21.22 7.48 -8.47
C GLU A 151 19.94 6.65 -8.37
N SER A 152 18.84 7.30 -7.99
CA SER A 152 17.51 6.69 -7.93
C SER A 152 16.99 6.38 -9.34
N VAL A 153 16.19 5.32 -9.47
CA VAL A 153 15.42 5.06 -10.69
C VAL A 153 14.06 5.77 -10.69
N ILE A 154 13.70 6.40 -9.57
CA ILE A 154 12.47 7.17 -9.40
C ILE A 154 12.82 8.64 -9.71
N GLU A 155 12.12 9.23 -10.68
CA GLU A 155 12.17 10.67 -10.99
C GLU A 155 11.34 11.51 -10.00
#